data_AF-A0A6I2GG72-F1
#
_entry.id   AF-A0A6I2GG72-F1
#
_cell.length_a   1.000
_cell.length_b   1.000
_cell.length_c   1.000
_cell.angle_alpha   90.00
_cell.angle_beta   90.00
_cell.angle_gamma   90.00
#
_symmetry.space_group_name_H-M   'P 1'
#
loop_
_entity.id
_entity.type
_entity.pdbx_description
1 polymer ?
#
loop_
_entity_poly.entity_id
_entity_poly.type
_entity_poly.pdbx_seq_one_letter_code
_entity_poly.pdbx_strand_id
1 'polypeptide(L)'
;MQHLAYQATAPYQWIDMRSQTAFQAGHLKGALNLIPGNFKKYAGDLLQAKQPIALVLDADLENQLPELERQLDSQGFTQLAGYLLIADVPQADLQTQATITAADFINLPAGDFTLLDVRHPDEITRPAPEKQLQNIALEELAFNYERLQPGQTIYTLCGSGNRATAAASFLAVKGYQPVIIEGGMKAVQALNP
;
A
#
# COMPACT_ATOMS: atom_id res chain seq x y z
N MET A 1 14.00 -13.81 12.86
CA MET A 1 13.07 -14.38 11.84
C MET A 1 13.74 -15.41 10.91
N GLN A 2 12.99 -16.44 10.46
CA GLN A 2 13.45 -17.45 9.50
C GLN A 2 13.09 -17.10 8.04
N HIS A 3 13.88 -17.58 7.07
CA HIS A 3 13.54 -17.50 5.65
C HIS A 3 12.49 -18.56 5.30
N LEU A 4 11.37 -18.14 4.73
CA LEU A 4 10.26 -18.98 4.28
C LEU A 4 10.48 -19.43 2.84
N ALA A 5 10.12 -20.67 2.54
CA ALA A 5 9.98 -21.12 1.15
C ALA A 5 8.73 -20.49 0.52
N TYR A 6 8.80 -20.10 -0.76
CA TYR A 6 7.66 -19.52 -1.50
C TYR A 6 6.38 -20.38 -1.40
N GLN A 7 6.51 -21.71 -1.40
CA GLN A 7 5.38 -22.63 -1.31
C GLN A 7 4.80 -22.80 0.11
N ALA A 8 5.21 -21.99 1.09
CA ALA A 8 4.64 -22.04 2.43
C ALA A 8 3.15 -21.61 2.41
N THR A 9 2.24 -22.57 2.63
CA THR A 9 0.79 -22.38 2.47
C THR A 9 0.05 -22.06 3.78
N ALA A 10 0.62 -21.25 4.67
CA ALA A 10 -0.13 -20.80 5.85
C ALA A 10 -0.86 -19.47 5.56
N PRO A 11 -1.98 -19.18 6.25
CA PRO A 11 -2.67 -17.91 6.12
C PRO A 11 -1.86 -16.81 6.82
N TYR A 12 -0.87 -16.26 6.12
CA TYR A 12 -0.08 -15.11 6.58
C TYR A 12 -0.72 -13.80 6.14
N GLN A 13 -0.60 -12.78 6.99
CA GLN A 13 -0.64 -11.39 6.54
C GLN A 13 0.73 -11.07 5.91
N TRP A 14 0.77 -11.06 4.58
CA TRP A 14 1.95 -10.68 3.83
C TRP A 14 2.17 -9.18 3.87
N ILE A 15 3.31 -8.75 4.39
CA ILE A 15 3.70 -7.35 4.45
C ILE A 15 4.91 -7.14 3.56
N ASP A 16 4.69 -6.48 2.44
CA ASP A 16 5.76 -6.14 1.51
C ASP A 16 6.41 -4.83 1.95
N MET A 17 7.64 -4.92 2.42
CA MET A 17 8.40 -3.77 2.93
C MET A 17 9.24 -3.09 1.83
N ARG A 18 9.17 -3.59 0.59
CA ARG A 18 9.90 -3.01 -0.55
C ARG A 18 9.29 -1.68 -0.96
N SER A 19 10.05 -0.94 -1.77
CA SER A 19 9.63 0.36 -2.29
C SER A 19 8.29 0.29 -3.04
N GLN A 20 7.55 1.41 -3.06
CA GLN A 20 6.28 1.48 -3.79
C GLN A 20 6.41 1.05 -5.27
N THR A 21 7.51 1.40 -5.94
CA THR A 21 7.72 1.09 -7.35
C THR A 21 8.03 -0.39 -7.56
N ALA A 22 8.81 -1.01 -6.66
CA ALA A 22 9.07 -2.45 -6.70
C ALA A 22 7.78 -3.26 -6.47
N PHE A 23 6.95 -2.83 -5.51
CA PHE A 23 5.65 -3.44 -5.26
C PHE A 23 4.71 -3.32 -6.46
N GLN A 24 4.58 -2.12 -7.02
CA GLN A 24 3.71 -1.85 -8.18
C GLN A 24 4.10 -2.71 -9.40
N ALA A 25 5.40 -2.93 -9.61
CA ALA A 25 5.93 -3.71 -10.73
C ALA A 25 5.79 -5.23 -10.56
N GLY A 26 5.58 -5.74 -9.35
CA GLY A 26 5.44 -7.17 -9.09
C GLY A 26 5.40 -7.48 -7.60
N HIS A 27 4.29 -8.02 -7.10
CA HIS A 27 4.09 -8.37 -5.69
C HIS A 27 3.27 -9.66 -5.52
N LEU A 28 3.31 -10.24 -4.33
CA LEU A 28 2.46 -11.37 -3.98
C LEU A 28 0.99 -10.97 -3.92
N LYS A 29 0.12 -11.82 -4.47
CA LYS A 29 -1.34 -11.65 -4.33
C LYS A 29 -1.73 -11.52 -2.86
N GLY A 30 -2.46 -10.44 -2.55
CA GLY A 30 -2.96 -10.17 -1.21
C GLY A 30 -1.93 -9.61 -0.23
N ALA A 31 -0.73 -9.27 -0.68
CA ALA A 31 0.25 -8.55 0.13
C ALA A 31 -0.14 -7.09 0.32
N LEU A 32 0.13 -6.57 1.52
CA LEU A 32 0.00 -5.16 1.86
C LEU A 32 1.37 -4.48 1.75
N ASN A 33 1.49 -3.40 0.98
CA ASN A 33 2.73 -2.63 0.92
C ASN A 33 2.84 -1.67 2.08
N LEU A 34 3.81 -1.88 2.96
CA LEU A 34 4.16 -0.97 4.04
C LEU A 34 5.68 -0.87 4.13
N ILE A 35 6.28 0.09 3.42
CA ILE A 35 7.70 0.43 3.62
C ILE A 35 8.00 0.69 5.10
N PRO A 36 9.22 0.48 5.61
CA PRO A 36 9.52 0.52 7.06
C PRO A 36 8.99 1.76 7.80
N GLY A 37 9.06 2.94 7.16
CA GLY A 37 8.51 4.18 7.71
C GLY A 37 6.98 4.22 7.79
N ASN A 38 6.29 3.70 6.76
CA ASN A 38 4.82 3.56 6.79
C ASN A 38 4.40 2.45 7.75
N PHE A 39 5.13 1.33 7.78
CA PHE A 39 4.89 0.27 8.74
C PHE A 39 4.91 0.82 10.16
N LYS A 40 5.96 1.58 10.52
CA LYS A 40 6.06 2.23 11.83
C LYS A 40 4.81 3.04 12.20
N LYS A 41 4.21 3.73 11.24
CA LYS A 41 3.12 4.67 11.52
C LYS A 41 1.73 4.02 11.43
N TYR A 42 1.50 3.10 10.50
CA TYR A 42 0.15 2.67 10.10
C TYR A 42 -0.11 1.17 10.30
N ALA A 43 0.89 0.38 10.70
CA ALA A 43 0.72 -1.05 10.88
C ALA A 43 -0.39 -1.38 11.88
N GLY A 44 -0.44 -0.68 13.02
CA GLY A 44 -1.46 -0.90 14.05
C GLY A 44 -2.90 -0.65 13.57
N ASP A 45 -3.08 0.22 12.58
CA ASP A 45 -4.38 0.55 12.02
C ASP A 45 -4.80 -0.42 10.91
N LEU A 46 -3.84 -0.86 10.09
CA LEU A 46 -4.11 -1.64 8.87
C LEU A 46 -4.05 -3.16 9.07
N LEU A 47 -3.37 -3.64 10.12
CA LEU A 47 -3.07 -5.05 10.33
C LEU A 47 -3.75 -5.62 11.57
N GLN A 48 -3.98 -6.94 11.54
CA GLN A 48 -4.49 -7.67 12.69
C GLN A 48 -3.34 -8.28 13.48
N ALA A 49 -2.99 -7.70 14.63
CA ALA A 49 -1.82 -8.13 15.43
C ALA A 49 -1.83 -9.62 15.87
N LYS A 50 -3.02 -10.25 15.94
CA LYS A 50 -3.17 -11.66 16.34
C LYS A 50 -3.00 -12.65 15.19
N GLN A 51 -2.97 -12.21 13.94
CA GLN A 51 -2.75 -13.09 12.81
C GLN A 51 -1.25 -13.20 12.51
N PRO A 52 -0.75 -14.39 12.12
CA PRO A 52 0.63 -14.57 11.71
C PRO A 52 1.04 -13.61 10.59
N ILE A 53 2.19 -12.95 10.75
CA ILE A 53 2.76 -12.02 9.78
C ILE A 53 3.97 -12.65 9.10
N ALA A 54 4.07 -12.44 7.80
CA ALA A 54 5.27 -12.76 7.03
C ALA A 54 5.70 -11.54 6.21
N LEU A 55 6.99 -11.26 6.21
CA LEU A 55 7.55 -10.13 5.46
C LEU A 55 7.91 -10.54 4.04
N VAL A 56 7.75 -9.63 3.07
CA VAL A 56 8.31 -9.76 1.71
C VAL A 56 9.35 -8.67 1.53
N LEU A 57 10.55 -9.07 1.11
CA LEU A 57 11.74 -8.23 1.09
C LEU A 57 12.51 -8.36 -0.23
N ASP A 58 13.27 -7.31 -0.56
CA ASP A 58 14.43 -7.42 -1.43
C ASP A 58 15.65 -7.88 -0.61
N ALA A 59 16.63 -8.48 -1.27
CA ALA A 59 17.82 -9.05 -0.58
C ALA A 59 18.64 -8.01 0.19
N ASP A 60 18.59 -6.74 -0.21
CA ASP A 60 19.28 -5.64 0.47
C ASP A 60 18.67 -5.29 1.85
N LEU A 61 17.40 -5.61 2.06
CA LEU A 61 16.71 -5.45 3.34
C LEU A 61 16.95 -6.62 4.31
N GLU A 62 17.52 -7.74 3.86
CA GLU A 62 17.74 -8.92 4.72
C GLU A 62 18.64 -8.59 5.92
N ASN A 63 19.66 -7.75 5.73
CA ASN A 63 20.54 -7.30 6.80
C ASN A 63 19.83 -6.41 7.84
N GLN A 64 18.63 -5.90 7.53
CA GLN A 64 17.82 -5.07 8.44
C GLN A 64 16.81 -5.91 9.25
N LEU A 65 16.71 -7.22 9.01
CA LEU A 65 15.77 -8.11 9.70
C LEU A 65 15.79 -7.97 11.24
N PRO A 66 16.96 -7.89 11.92
CA PRO A 66 16.97 -7.74 13.38
C PRO A 66 16.32 -6.44 13.87
N GLU A 67 16.41 -5.36 13.10
CA GLU A 67 15.75 -4.09 13.43
C GLU A 67 14.26 -4.13 13.11
N LEU A 68 13.88 -4.70 11.96
CA LEU A 68 12.49 -4.89 11.60
C LEU A 68 11.75 -5.77 12.61
N GLU A 69 12.39 -6.84 13.09
CA GLU A 69 11.88 -7.73 14.14
C GLU A 69 11.62 -6.98 15.45
N ARG A 70 12.60 -6.18 15.92
CA ARG A 70 12.40 -5.31 17.10
C ARG A 70 11.27 -4.32 16.92
N GLN A 71 11.15 -3.73 15.72
CA GLN A 71 10.08 -2.79 15.41
C GLN A 71 8.70 -3.47 15.46
N LEU A 72 8.56 -4.65 14.84
CA LEU A 72 7.36 -5.47 14.90
C LEU A 72 6.96 -5.80 16.34
N ASP A 73 7.91 -6.29 17.13
CA ASP A 73 7.69 -6.63 18.54
C ASP A 73 7.24 -5.41 19.36
N SER A 74 7.89 -4.25 19.16
CA SER A 74 7.55 -3.01 19.88
C SER A 74 6.13 -2.50 19.60
N GLN A 75 5.55 -2.93 18.47
CA GLN A 75 4.19 -2.60 18.06
C GLN A 75 3.18 -3.71 18.38
N GLY A 76 3.61 -4.79 19.03
CA GLY A 76 2.75 -5.90 19.45
C GLY A 76 2.52 -6.97 18.39
N PHE A 77 3.26 -6.95 17.28
CA PHE A 77 3.21 -7.98 16.23
C PHE A 77 4.12 -9.16 16.59
N THR A 78 3.69 -9.98 17.54
CA THR A 78 4.50 -11.06 18.11
C THR A 78 4.38 -12.40 17.38
N GLN A 79 3.45 -12.52 16.42
CA GLN A 79 3.21 -13.73 15.63
C GLN A 79 4.00 -13.71 14.31
N LEU A 80 5.32 -13.59 14.40
CA LEU A 80 6.19 -13.51 13.22
C LEU A 80 6.49 -14.90 12.66
N ALA A 81 5.99 -15.18 11.47
CA ALA A 81 6.24 -16.45 10.78
C ALA A 81 7.64 -16.51 10.14
N GLY A 82 8.11 -15.38 9.61
CA GLY A 82 9.37 -15.29 8.88
C GLY A 82 9.35 -14.22 7.81
N TYR A 83 10.27 -14.33 6.86
CA TYR A 83 10.35 -13.46 5.69
C TYR A 83 10.50 -14.30 4.41
N LEU A 84 10.15 -13.72 3.27
CA LEU A 84 10.34 -14.26 1.94
C LEU A 84 11.08 -13.22 1.09
N LEU A 85 12.10 -13.63 0.36
CA LEU A 85 12.69 -12.77 -0.67
C LEU A 85 11.82 -12.81 -1.92
N ILE A 86 11.48 -11.64 -2.47
CA ILE A 86 10.66 -11.58 -3.70
C ILE A 86 11.33 -12.30 -4.87
N ALA A 87 12.67 -12.37 -4.89
CA ALA A 87 13.44 -13.06 -5.91
C ALA A 87 13.18 -14.57 -5.96
N ASP A 88 12.68 -15.16 -4.87
CA ASP A 88 12.34 -16.58 -4.77
C ASP A 88 10.93 -16.88 -5.32
N VAL A 89 10.17 -15.85 -5.69
CA VAL A 89 8.83 -15.97 -6.25
C VAL A 89 8.90 -16.02 -7.78
N PRO A 90 8.30 -17.02 -8.44
CA PRO A 90 8.21 -17.05 -9.89
C PRO A 90 7.48 -15.82 -10.42
N GLN A 91 8.02 -15.19 -11.46
CA GLN A 91 7.43 -13.98 -12.06
C GLN A 91 5.98 -14.20 -12.53
N ALA A 92 5.63 -15.42 -12.95
CA ALA A 92 4.28 -15.77 -13.36
C ALA A 92 3.24 -15.73 -12.22
N ASP A 93 3.69 -15.79 -10.98
CA ASP A 93 2.84 -15.78 -9.79
C ASP A 93 2.74 -14.39 -9.15
N LEU A 94 3.49 -13.41 -9.67
CA LEU A 94 3.44 -12.02 -9.23
C LEU A 94 2.28 -11.27 -9.89
N GLN A 95 1.70 -10.34 -9.13
CA GLN A 95 0.70 -9.38 -9.61
C GLN A 95 1.32 -8.01 -9.76
N THR A 96 0.80 -7.22 -10.69
CA THR A 96 1.13 -5.80 -10.82
C THR A 96 0.01 -4.95 -10.26
N GLN A 97 0.34 -3.74 -9.85
CA GLN A 97 -0.64 -2.76 -9.42
C GLN A 97 -0.91 -1.78 -10.56
N ALA A 98 -2.19 -1.48 -10.81
CA ALA A 98 -2.56 -0.49 -11.81
C ALA A 98 -2.10 0.92 -11.37
N THR A 99 -1.50 1.66 -12.29
CA THR A 99 -1.08 3.05 -12.09
C THR A 99 -1.65 3.96 -13.19
N ILE A 100 -1.69 5.25 -12.90
CA ILE A 100 -2.02 6.30 -13.86
C ILE A 100 -1.08 7.48 -13.62
N THR A 101 -0.63 8.13 -14.70
CA THR A 101 0.16 9.36 -14.55
C THR A 101 -0.72 10.47 -13.99
N ALA A 102 -0.11 11.43 -13.27
CA ALA A 102 -0.85 12.60 -12.80
C ALA A 102 -1.48 13.39 -13.95
N ALA A 103 -0.83 13.46 -15.12
CA ALA A 103 -1.33 14.18 -16.29
C ALA A 103 -2.57 13.50 -16.88
N ASP A 104 -2.54 12.18 -17.03
CA ASP A 104 -3.68 11.42 -17.55
C ASP A 104 -4.86 11.49 -16.58
N PHE A 105 -4.60 11.42 -15.27
CA PHE A 105 -5.65 11.54 -14.25
C PHE A 105 -6.35 12.90 -14.30
N ILE A 106 -5.61 14.00 -14.42
CA ILE A 106 -6.19 15.36 -14.48
C ILE A 106 -7.07 15.55 -15.72
N ASN A 107 -6.64 14.96 -16.84
CA ASN A 107 -7.37 14.99 -18.10
C ASN A 107 -8.50 13.96 -18.19
N LEU A 108 -8.64 13.09 -17.19
CA LEU A 108 -9.71 12.10 -17.15
C LEU A 108 -11.08 12.83 -17.12
N PRO A 109 -12.02 12.47 -18.02
CA PRO A 109 -13.35 13.03 -17.99
C PRO A 109 -14.05 12.66 -16.67
N ALA A 110 -15.05 13.45 -16.28
CA ALA A 110 -15.95 13.01 -15.21
C ALA A 110 -16.58 11.67 -15.63
N GLY A 111 -16.67 10.74 -14.69
CA GLY A 111 -17.04 9.35 -14.96
C GLY A 111 -17.55 8.68 -13.71
N ASP A 112 -17.43 7.35 -13.65
CA ASP A 112 -17.83 6.55 -12.50
C ASP A 112 -16.58 6.10 -11.73
N PHE A 113 -15.97 7.03 -10.97
CA PHE A 113 -14.77 6.75 -10.19
C PHE A 113 -14.75 7.50 -8.85
N THR A 114 -13.94 7.03 -7.92
CA THR A 114 -13.63 7.78 -6.69
C THR A 114 -12.17 8.22 -6.71
N LEU A 115 -11.91 9.50 -6.45
CA LEU A 115 -10.58 9.97 -6.08
C LEU A 115 -10.44 9.87 -4.56
N LEU A 116 -9.61 8.95 -4.08
CA LEU A 116 -9.34 8.74 -2.67
C LEU A 116 -8.03 9.40 -2.27
N ASP A 117 -8.11 10.53 -1.56
CA ASP A 117 -6.95 11.16 -0.92
C ASP A 117 -6.73 10.58 0.48
N VAL A 118 -5.59 9.94 0.68
CA VAL A 118 -5.21 9.30 1.97
C VAL A 118 -4.23 10.13 2.80
N ARG A 119 -4.08 11.41 2.49
CA ARG A 119 -3.38 12.35 3.39
C ARG A 119 -4.21 12.63 4.63
N HIS A 120 -3.54 12.93 5.75
CA HIS A 120 -4.23 13.45 6.91
C HIS A 120 -4.80 14.84 6.56
N PRO A 121 -6.02 15.20 7.01
CA PRO A 121 -6.64 16.50 6.72
C PRO A 121 -5.71 17.69 7.01
N ASP A 122 -5.00 17.64 8.14
CA ASP A 122 -4.07 18.69 8.56
C ASP A 122 -2.83 18.85 7.64
N GLU A 123 -2.51 17.85 6.81
CA GLU A 123 -1.41 17.92 5.84
C GLU A 123 -1.86 18.50 4.48
N ILE A 124 -3.16 18.76 4.30
CA ILE A 124 -3.72 19.29 3.05
C ILE A 124 -3.43 20.79 2.96
N THR A 125 -2.21 21.13 2.58
CA THR A 125 -1.81 22.52 2.29
C THR A 125 -2.32 23.00 0.92
N ARG A 126 -2.59 22.07 0.01
CA ARG A 126 -3.25 22.31 -1.27
C ARG A 126 -4.32 21.23 -1.50
N PRO A 127 -5.52 21.63 -1.98
CA PRO A 127 -6.59 20.67 -2.24
C PRO A 127 -6.18 19.71 -3.35
N ALA A 128 -6.62 18.46 -3.22
CA ALA A 128 -6.62 17.52 -4.32
C ALA A 128 -7.62 17.97 -5.40
N PRO A 129 -7.56 17.42 -6.63
CA PRO A 129 -8.62 17.64 -7.61
C PRO A 129 -9.99 17.38 -6.99
N GLU A 130 -10.91 18.34 -7.05
CA GLU A 130 -12.20 18.23 -6.33
C GLU A 130 -13.14 17.17 -6.95
N LYS A 131 -12.85 16.73 -8.17
CA LYS A 131 -13.65 15.76 -8.92
C LYS A 131 -13.77 14.44 -8.17
N GLN A 132 -14.96 14.14 -7.65
CA GLN A 132 -15.29 12.87 -6.97
C GLN A 132 -14.31 12.54 -5.83
N LEU A 133 -13.86 13.60 -5.13
CA LEU A 133 -12.89 13.52 -4.05
C LEU A 133 -13.53 12.98 -2.77
N GLN A 134 -12.93 11.94 -2.21
CA GLN A 134 -13.13 11.49 -0.85
C GLN A 134 -11.79 11.51 -0.11
N ASN A 135 -11.76 12.12 1.07
CA ASN A 135 -10.60 12.05 1.96
C ASN A 135 -10.88 11.06 3.08
N ILE A 136 -10.05 10.02 3.16
CA ILE A 136 -10.01 9.05 4.26
C ILE A 136 -8.53 8.86 4.55
N ALA A 137 -8.04 9.39 5.67
CA ALA A 137 -6.64 9.26 6.04
C ALA A 137 -6.23 7.78 6.12
N LEU A 138 -4.98 7.46 5.82
CA LEU A 138 -4.53 6.06 5.72
C LEU A 138 -4.78 5.29 7.02
N GLU A 139 -4.56 5.92 8.17
CA GLU A 139 -4.84 5.41 9.52
C GLU A 139 -6.34 5.11 9.75
N GLU A 140 -7.24 5.81 9.06
CA GLU A 140 -8.68 5.61 9.21
C GLU A 140 -9.25 4.63 8.18
N LEU A 141 -8.47 4.28 7.15
CA LEU A 141 -8.94 3.53 5.99
C LEU A 141 -9.52 2.16 6.37
N ALA A 142 -8.87 1.46 7.31
CA ALA A 142 -9.33 0.15 7.76
C ALA A 142 -10.75 0.16 8.34
N PHE A 143 -11.17 1.29 8.92
CA PHE A 143 -12.49 1.45 9.54
C PHE A 143 -13.52 2.13 8.62
N ASN A 144 -13.06 2.76 7.53
CA ASN A 144 -13.88 3.64 6.70
C ASN A 144 -13.97 3.25 5.23
N TYR A 145 -13.22 2.23 4.77
CA TYR A 145 -13.18 1.85 3.35
C TYR A 145 -14.55 1.49 2.77
N GLU A 146 -15.50 1.02 3.60
CA GLU A 146 -16.86 0.66 3.17
C GLU A 146 -17.70 1.88 2.70
N ARG A 147 -17.22 3.10 2.96
CA ARG A 147 -17.80 4.33 2.40
C ARG A 147 -17.53 4.46 0.89
N LEU A 148 -16.54 3.73 0.38
CA LEU A 148 -16.17 3.71 -1.04
C LEU A 148 -17.13 2.79 -1.79
N GLN A 149 -17.58 3.23 -2.95
CA GLN A 149 -18.55 2.48 -3.76
C GLN A 149 -17.88 1.24 -4.37
N PRO A 150 -18.39 0.02 -4.11
CA PRO A 150 -17.89 -1.19 -4.77
C PRO A 150 -18.12 -1.12 -6.29
N GLY A 151 -17.18 -1.68 -7.06
CA GLY A 151 -17.27 -1.72 -8.53
C GLY A 151 -16.76 -0.47 -9.25
N GLN A 152 -16.64 0.67 -8.57
CA GLN A 152 -15.97 1.85 -9.12
C GLN A 152 -14.44 1.67 -9.13
N THR A 153 -13.79 2.32 -10.10
CA THR A 153 -12.32 2.50 -10.05
C THR A 153 -11.98 3.51 -8.96
N ILE A 154 -10.98 3.19 -8.14
CA ILE A 154 -10.55 4.05 -7.03
C ILE A 154 -9.15 4.59 -7.31
N TYR A 155 -9.03 5.86 -7.66
CA TYR A 155 -7.76 6.52 -7.83
C TYR A 155 -7.21 6.95 -6.48
N THR A 156 -6.12 6.32 -6.03
CA THR A 156 -5.50 6.60 -4.74
C THR A 156 -4.45 7.71 -4.87
N LEU A 157 -4.49 8.65 -3.94
CA LEU A 157 -3.66 9.84 -3.93
C LEU A 157 -3.06 10.06 -2.55
N CYS A 158 -1.78 10.43 -2.50
CA CYS A 158 -1.18 10.96 -1.29
C CYS A 158 -0.13 12.02 -1.64
N GLY A 159 0.76 12.39 -0.71
CA GLY A 159 1.83 13.37 -0.99
C GLY A 159 2.78 12.96 -2.12
N SER A 160 3.29 11.72 -2.12
CA SER A 160 4.35 11.26 -3.04
C SER A 160 4.17 9.86 -3.63
N GLY A 161 3.10 9.15 -3.28
CA GLY A 161 2.79 7.79 -3.77
C GLY A 161 2.87 6.68 -2.71
N ASN A 162 3.70 6.80 -1.67
CA ASN A 162 3.94 5.70 -0.71
C ASN A 162 2.66 5.28 0.02
N ARG A 163 1.95 6.24 0.62
CA ARG A 163 0.67 5.99 1.29
C ARG A 163 -0.44 5.57 0.32
N ALA A 164 -0.41 6.07 -0.92
CA ALA A 164 -1.38 5.69 -1.94
C ALA A 164 -1.20 4.23 -2.33
N THR A 165 0.05 3.76 -2.42
CA THR A 165 0.37 2.35 -2.68
C THR A 165 -0.07 1.44 -1.53
N ALA A 166 0.17 1.86 -0.29
CA ALA A 166 -0.35 1.16 0.89
C ALA A 166 -1.89 1.06 0.86
N ALA A 167 -2.58 2.18 0.61
CA ALA A 167 -4.04 2.21 0.49
C ALA A 167 -4.54 1.32 -0.66
N ALA A 168 -3.90 1.37 -1.82
CA ALA A 168 -4.25 0.55 -2.97
C ALA A 168 -4.09 -0.94 -2.67
N SER A 169 -2.98 -1.36 -2.08
CA SER A 169 -2.79 -2.77 -1.69
C SER A 169 -3.81 -3.23 -0.65
N PHE A 170 -4.16 -2.38 0.33
CA PHE A 170 -5.23 -2.66 1.30
C PHE A 170 -6.59 -2.85 0.60
N LEU A 171 -6.96 -1.92 -0.28
CA LEU A 171 -8.24 -1.95 -1.00
C LEU A 171 -8.34 -3.14 -1.97
N ALA A 172 -7.24 -3.52 -2.61
CA ALA A 172 -7.17 -4.69 -3.49
C ALA A 172 -7.49 -6.00 -2.71
N VAL A 173 -6.97 -6.14 -1.48
CA VAL A 173 -7.31 -7.27 -0.59
C VAL A 173 -8.80 -7.29 -0.24
N LYS A 174 -9.44 -6.13 -0.17
CA LYS A 174 -10.89 -5.98 0.08
C LYS A 174 -11.76 -6.16 -1.16
N GLY A 175 -11.17 -6.45 -2.32
CA GLY A 175 -11.89 -6.69 -3.58
C GLY A 175 -12.25 -5.43 -4.37
N TYR A 176 -11.68 -4.27 -4.02
CA TYR A 176 -11.81 -3.05 -4.82
C TYR A 176 -10.82 -3.04 -5.99
N GLN A 177 -10.98 -2.08 -6.89
CA GLN A 177 -10.12 -1.87 -8.06
C GLN A 177 -9.34 -0.55 -7.95
N PRO A 178 -8.29 -0.49 -7.11
CA PRO A 178 -7.54 0.73 -6.93
C PRO A 178 -6.51 0.93 -8.04
N VAL A 179 -6.35 2.19 -8.46
CA VAL A 179 -5.34 2.67 -9.39
C VAL A 179 -4.52 3.74 -8.67
N ILE A 180 -3.19 3.67 -8.74
CA ILE A 180 -2.31 4.62 -8.03
C ILE A 180 -2.00 5.80 -8.93
N ILE A 181 -2.19 7.03 -8.43
CA ILE A 181 -1.72 8.24 -9.11
C ILE A 181 -0.21 8.39 -8.87
N GLU A 182 0.56 8.27 -9.95
CA GLU A 182 2.02 8.33 -9.91
C GLU A 182 2.53 9.68 -9.41
N GLY A 183 3.53 9.65 -8.53
CA GLY A 183 4.10 10.84 -7.90
C GLY A 183 3.16 11.60 -6.95
N GLY A 184 1.90 11.17 -6.82
CA GLY A 184 0.90 11.76 -5.95
C GLY A 184 0.67 13.26 -6.18
N MET A 185 0.35 13.97 -5.10
CA MET A 185 0.10 15.41 -5.13
C MET A 185 1.29 16.24 -5.62
N LYS A 186 2.53 15.80 -5.37
CA LYS A 186 3.72 16.49 -5.90
C LYS A 186 3.71 16.53 -7.43
N ALA A 187 3.37 15.42 -8.09
CA ALA A 187 3.26 15.36 -9.54
C ALA A 187 2.06 16.17 -10.06
N VAL A 188 0.90 16.08 -9.39
CA VAL A 188 -0.28 16.89 -9.73
C VAL A 188 0.02 18.39 -9.67
N GLN A 189 0.75 18.85 -8.64
CA GLN A 189 1.12 20.25 -8.48
C GLN A 189 2.12 20.72 -9.54
N ALA A 190 3.04 19.86 -9.96
CA ALA A 190 4.02 20.20 -10.99
C ALA A 190 3.37 20.50 -12.37
N LEU A 191 2.15 20.03 -12.60
CA LEU A 191 1.39 20.30 -13.83
C LEU A 191 0.73 21.69 -13.84
N ASN A 192 0.48 22.27 -12.66
CA ASN A 192 -0.12 23.60 -12.47
C ASN A 192 0.72 24.40 -11.45
N PRO A 193 1.93 24.84 -11.85
CA PRO A 193 2.92 25.45 -10.96
C PRO A 193 2.47 26.78 -10.34
#